data_AF-H1YWE5-F1
#
_entry.id   AF-H1YWE5-F1
#
_cell.length_a   1.000
_cell.length_b   1.000
_cell.length_c   1.000
_cell.angle_alpha   90.00
_cell.angle_beta   90.00
_cell.angle_gamma   90.00
#
_symmetry.space_group_name_H-M   'P 1'
#
loop_
_entity.id
_entity.type
_entity.pdbx_description
1 polymer ?
#
loop_
_entity_poly.entity_id
_entity_poly.type
_entity_poly.pdbx_seq_one_letter_code
_entity_poly.pdbx_strand_id
1 'polypeptide(L)'
;MRAYYALVDDLLSEEEFEEFALSFSGGLNADHDLHFAAAAAAEKLGRLHTKIAEIRKGPTLISFYCRIIGRYLTPESESAVNLLDELNSGSEFLDDFSQDEGSDQFSSYSESSGFSDGDSRYVNTSSERYHSQKRVQKSRSGQNLYVHLRESLSESLPEFPSLRLMLLVGDDTGEVIIHFRDEMASAVMEIPDGSMIEVAGRYKGSGELYAVDIRLSDNDISLRKDGQRKILYESVCFVILGITCRSYGDEGEGEGSSYFRLFCGSGNDTFTITFRDSSLPEDISEGFCAKAEHLIRIPSSGGEIRFSAGRNSDLIPADGPVEFTYSSPSDAKPGRSASFLCRVLSLGRVHQFYSGKGSLSCVRNMTVVDYDPAENDFLCSSDSDLQYGCGDDSPCAPDLPSLLYIPSGGSQCQNVVLWGEHAKIPVSEGEIIEIVNGFAKIPDDAHTMAGCSGGYEIHAGISSLVRVVTSDYCGSEEKISFEGMVIEDFSGFIIENGSLCYILSGMTDGLCNGIPAEVSGILYGMRIDVINFRNISSSKNNINCDIDFMLSESANIDNL
;
A
#
# COMPACT_ATOMS: atom_id res chain seq x y z
N MET A 1 -32.57 -12.39 -5.37
CA MET A 1 -32.84 -10.99 -4.97
C MET A 1 -31.59 -10.27 -4.50
N ARG A 2 -31.11 -10.45 -3.26
CA ARG A 2 -30.04 -9.62 -2.66
C ARG A 2 -28.76 -9.42 -3.49
N ALA A 3 -28.25 -10.48 -4.14
CA ALA A 3 -27.06 -10.37 -5.00
C ALA A 3 -27.29 -9.48 -6.24
N TYR A 4 -28.48 -9.53 -6.83
CA TYR A 4 -28.85 -8.67 -7.96
C TYR A 4 -29.18 -7.24 -7.51
N TYR A 5 -29.78 -7.08 -6.32
CA TYR A 5 -29.96 -5.76 -5.72
C TYR A 5 -28.62 -5.05 -5.53
N ALA A 6 -27.59 -5.75 -5.05
CA ALA A 6 -26.25 -5.18 -4.90
C ALA A 6 -25.59 -4.73 -6.22
N LEU A 7 -26.12 -5.11 -7.39
CA LEU A 7 -25.68 -4.59 -8.69
C LEU A 7 -26.30 -3.22 -9.03
N VAL A 8 -27.36 -2.82 -8.33
CA VAL A 8 -28.22 -1.66 -8.65
C VAL A 8 -28.56 -0.82 -7.41
N ASP A 9 -27.89 -1.04 -6.28
CA ASP A 9 -28.18 -0.39 -5.00
C ASP A 9 -27.79 1.11 -4.98
N ASP A 10 -27.10 1.57 -6.02
CA ASP A 10 -26.87 2.98 -6.30
C ASP A 10 -28.01 3.65 -7.10
N LEU A 11 -28.94 2.87 -7.64
CA LEU A 11 -30.06 3.35 -8.46
C LEU A 11 -31.41 3.31 -7.76
N LEU A 12 -31.64 2.29 -6.93
CA LEU A 12 -32.94 2.00 -6.31
C LEU A 12 -32.76 1.62 -4.83
N SER A 13 -33.78 1.87 -4.01
CA SER A 13 -33.88 1.22 -2.70
C SER A 13 -34.13 -0.30 -2.85
N GLU A 14 -33.94 -1.05 -1.77
CA GLU A 14 -34.19 -2.50 -1.77
C GLU A 14 -35.66 -2.79 -2.11
N GLU A 15 -36.61 -2.04 -1.53
CA GLU A 15 -38.04 -2.18 -1.79
C GLU A 15 -38.41 -1.83 -3.24
N GLU A 16 -37.84 -0.74 -3.78
CA GLU A 16 -38.06 -0.33 -5.18
C GLU A 16 -37.55 -1.40 -6.15
N PHE A 17 -36.41 -2.01 -5.85
CA PHE A 17 -35.88 -3.10 -6.67
C PHE A 17 -36.75 -4.36 -6.58
N GLU A 18 -37.24 -4.72 -5.39
CA GLU A 18 -38.15 -5.87 -5.23
C GLU A 18 -39.45 -5.69 -6.01
N GLU A 19 -40.09 -4.52 -5.94
CA GLU A 19 -41.29 -4.21 -6.71
C GLU A 19 -41.00 -4.25 -8.21
N PHE A 20 -39.88 -3.67 -8.64
CA PHE A 20 -39.47 -3.66 -10.04
C PHE A 20 -39.20 -5.09 -10.56
N ALA A 21 -38.52 -5.93 -9.79
CA ALA A 21 -38.28 -7.33 -10.14
C ALA A 21 -39.60 -8.11 -10.24
N LEU A 22 -40.52 -7.96 -9.29
CA LEU A 22 -41.82 -8.62 -9.31
C LEU A 22 -42.66 -8.29 -10.56
N SER A 23 -42.44 -7.13 -11.20
CA SER A 23 -43.07 -6.81 -12.48
C SER A 23 -42.69 -7.78 -13.63
N PHE A 24 -41.56 -8.50 -13.49
CA PHE A 24 -41.09 -9.50 -14.46
C PHE A 24 -41.55 -10.93 -14.16
N SER A 25 -42.04 -11.23 -12.93
CA SER A 25 -42.40 -12.60 -12.53
C SER A 25 -43.77 -13.07 -13.03
N GLY A 26 -44.54 -12.21 -13.69
CA GLY A 26 -45.86 -12.55 -14.23
C GLY A 26 -46.89 -12.97 -13.17
N GLY A 27 -46.65 -12.68 -11.89
CA GLY A 27 -47.54 -13.00 -10.77
C GLY A 27 -47.43 -14.43 -10.21
N LEU A 28 -46.38 -15.18 -10.55
CA LEU A 28 -46.12 -16.52 -10.02
C LEU A 28 -45.12 -16.45 -8.84
N ASN A 29 -45.50 -17.03 -7.70
CA ASN A 29 -44.74 -16.99 -6.44
C ASN A 29 -43.75 -18.16 -6.28
N ALA A 30 -43.18 -18.69 -7.37
CA ALA A 30 -42.15 -19.71 -7.26
C ALA A 30 -40.76 -19.08 -7.08
N ASP A 31 -39.93 -19.61 -6.18
CA ASP A 31 -38.58 -19.09 -5.91
C ASP A 31 -37.69 -19.04 -7.17
N HIS A 32 -37.91 -19.94 -8.13
CA HIS A 32 -37.22 -19.91 -9.42
C HIS A 32 -37.59 -18.67 -10.25
N ASP A 33 -38.86 -18.25 -10.22
CA ASP A 33 -39.33 -17.08 -10.97
C ASP A 33 -38.74 -15.78 -10.39
N LEU A 34 -38.51 -15.73 -9.08
CA LEU A 34 -37.87 -14.60 -8.41
C LEU A 34 -36.41 -14.40 -8.81
N HIS A 35 -35.66 -15.48 -9.06
CA HIS A 35 -34.28 -15.37 -9.53
C HIS A 35 -34.22 -14.79 -10.95
N PHE A 36 -35.03 -15.30 -11.87
CA PHE A 36 -35.13 -14.79 -13.24
C PHE A 36 -35.63 -13.35 -13.28
N ALA A 37 -36.64 -13.04 -12.46
CA ALA A 37 -37.17 -11.68 -12.31
C ALA A 37 -36.10 -10.69 -11.83
N ALA A 38 -35.31 -11.06 -10.83
CA ALA A 38 -34.22 -10.23 -10.32
C ALA A 38 -33.12 -10.00 -11.37
N ALA A 39 -32.75 -11.06 -12.09
CA ALA A 39 -31.76 -10.97 -13.17
C ALA A 39 -32.26 -10.08 -14.31
N ALA A 40 -33.50 -10.27 -14.76
CA ALA A 40 -34.14 -9.45 -15.79
C ALA A 40 -34.25 -7.98 -15.38
N ALA A 41 -34.55 -7.70 -14.10
CA ALA A 41 -34.55 -6.35 -13.56
C ALA A 41 -33.16 -5.71 -13.60
N ALA A 42 -32.13 -6.40 -13.12
CA ALA A 42 -30.74 -5.91 -13.15
C ALA A 42 -30.23 -5.70 -14.59
N GLU A 43 -30.59 -6.59 -15.51
CA GLU A 43 -30.31 -6.47 -16.95
C GLU A 43 -31.03 -5.25 -17.54
N LYS A 44 -32.31 -5.05 -17.22
CA LYS A 44 -33.09 -3.90 -17.70
C LYS A 44 -32.51 -2.56 -17.23
N LEU A 45 -31.90 -2.55 -16.05
CA LEU A 45 -31.19 -1.39 -15.49
C LEU A 45 -29.75 -1.24 -16.01
N GLY A 46 -29.30 -2.14 -16.89
CA GLY A 46 -27.98 -2.09 -17.52
C GLY A 46 -26.82 -2.38 -16.56
N ARG A 47 -27.06 -3.16 -15.50
CA ARG A 47 -26.03 -3.52 -14.49
C ARG A 47 -25.63 -4.98 -14.50
N LEU A 48 -26.35 -5.81 -15.24
CA LEU A 48 -25.94 -7.19 -15.50
C LEU A 48 -24.98 -7.21 -16.70
N HIS A 49 -23.83 -7.89 -16.54
CA HIS A 49 -22.82 -8.08 -17.59
C HIS A 49 -22.27 -6.78 -18.21
N THR A 50 -21.93 -5.83 -17.34
CA THR A 50 -21.32 -4.54 -17.70
C THR A 50 -20.02 -4.76 -18.49
N LYS A 51 -19.76 -3.95 -19.52
CA LYS A 51 -18.48 -3.97 -20.24
C LYS A 51 -17.34 -3.48 -19.35
N ILE A 52 -16.13 -4.03 -19.50
CA ILE A 52 -14.99 -3.67 -18.64
C ILE A 52 -14.68 -2.17 -18.70
N ALA A 53 -14.77 -1.54 -19.88
CA ALA A 53 -14.54 -0.10 -20.03
C ALA A 53 -15.59 0.78 -19.32
N GLU A 54 -16.75 0.22 -19.00
CA GLU A 54 -17.86 0.93 -18.33
C GLU A 54 -17.86 0.73 -16.80
N ILE A 55 -16.93 -0.08 -16.28
CA ILE A 55 -16.74 -0.28 -14.85
C ILE A 55 -16.37 1.05 -14.20
N ARG A 56 -17.25 1.52 -13.32
CA ARG A 56 -17.11 2.77 -12.58
C ARG A 56 -17.54 2.57 -11.13
N LYS A 57 -17.09 3.47 -10.26
CA LYS A 57 -17.57 3.53 -8.88
C LYS A 57 -19.08 3.83 -8.91
N GLY A 58 -19.87 3.04 -8.17
CA GLY A 58 -21.32 3.14 -8.14
C GLY A 58 -21.90 2.04 -7.27
N PRO A 59 -22.37 0.93 -7.86
CA PRO A 59 -23.03 -0.14 -7.12
C PRO A 59 -22.06 -0.92 -6.22
N THR A 60 -22.59 -1.60 -5.21
CA THR A 60 -21.80 -2.45 -4.31
C THR A 60 -21.13 -3.61 -5.05
N LEU A 61 -21.78 -4.18 -6.05
CA LEU A 61 -21.27 -5.25 -6.91
C LEU A 61 -21.33 -4.86 -8.38
N ILE A 62 -20.45 -5.48 -9.16
CA ILE A 62 -20.45 -5.42 -10.62
C ILE A 62 -20.41 -6.84 -11.15
N SER A 63 -21.19 -7.12 -12.19
CA SER A 63 -21.18 -8.39 -12.92
C SER A 63 -20.70 -8.16 -14.34
N PHE A 64 -19.77 -8.98 -14.83
CA PHE A 64 -19.23 -8.91 -16.19
C PHE A 64 -18.69 -10.26 -16.67
N TYR A 65 -18.66 -10.45 -17.98
CA TYR A 65 -17.94 -11.56 -18.63
C TYR A 65 -16.54 -11.11 -19.00
N CYS A 66 -15.57 -11.99 -18.81
CA CYS A 66 -14.20 -11.72 -19.20
C CYS A 66 -13.48 -13.01 -19.60
N ARG A 67 -12.46 -12.86 -20.44
CA ARG A 67 -11.52 -13.92 -20.79
C ARG A 67 -10.27 -13.79 -19.93
N ILE A 68 -9.78 -14.90 -19.41
CA ILE A 68 -8.53 -14.93 -18.65
C ILE A 68 -7.36 -14.71 -19.63
N ILE A 69 -6.57 -13.66 -19.40
CA ILE A 69 -5.41 -13.30 -20.22
C ILE A 69 -4.12 -13.79 -19.57
N GLY A 70 -4.03 -13.69 -18.24
CA GLY A 70 -2.87 -14.20 -17.49
C GLY A 70 -3.08 -14.17 -15.99
N ARG A 71 -2.17 -14.85 -15.27
CA ARG A 71 -2.25 -15.07 -13.82
C ARG A 71 -1.03 -14.54 -13.08
N TYR A 72 -1.22 -14.19 -11.83
CA TYR A 72 -0.15 -13.83 -10.92
C TYR A 72 -0.44 -14.25 -9.48
N LEU A 73 0.48 -15.00 -8.91
CA LEU A 73 0.41 -15.50 -7.54
C LEU A 73 1.23 -14.60 -6.64
N THR A 74 0.60 -14.04 -5.61
CA THR A 74 1.32 -13.41 -4.52
C THR A 74 1.55 -14.46 -3.43
N PRO A 75 2.79 -14.79 -3.09
CA PRO A 75 3.04 -15.74 -2.01
C PRO A 75 2.66 -15.06 -0.69
N GLU A 76 1.74 -15.67 0.06
CA GLU A 76 1.56 -15.37 1.49
C GLU A 76 2.03 -16.56 2.36
N SER A 77 2.64 -17.61 1.77
CA SER A 77 3.32 -18.71 2.49
C SER A 77 4.07 -19.75 1.63
N GLU A 78 4.96 -20.52 2.28
CA GLU A 78 5.57 -21.75 1.76
C GLU A 78 4.57 -22.90 1.48
N SER A 79 3.39 -22.91 2.11
CA SER A 79 2.39 -23.98 1.91
C SER A 79 1.70 -23.88 0.55
N ALA A 80 1.41 -22.66 0.09
CA ALA A 80 0.89 -22.42 -1.26
C ALA A 80 1.93 -22.71 -2.36
N VAL A 81 3.21 -22.59 -2.02
CA VAL A 81 4.36 -22.85 -2.90
C VAL A 81 4.43 -24.33 -3.30
N ASN A 82 4.24 -25.26 -2.36
CA ASN A 82 4.31 -26.70 -2.63
C ASN A 82 3.15 -27.20 -3.50
N LEU A 83 1.94 -26.64 -3.32
CA LEU A 83 0.78 -26.95 -4.17
C LEU A 83 1.03 -26.60 -5.65
N LEU A 84 1.79 -25.54 -5.92
CA LEU A 84 2.10 -25.10 -7.29
C LEU A 84 3.15 -25.99 -7.97
N ASP A 85 4.18 -26.40 -7.24
CA ASP A 85 5.21 -27.27 -7.78
C ASP A 85 4.64 -28.67 -8.10
N GLU A 86 3.67 -29.15 -7.31
CA GLU A 86 2.88 -30.36 -7.60
C GLU A 86 1.98 -30.21 -8.84
N LEU A 87 1.33 -29.05 -9.03
CA LEU A 87 0.47 -28.80 -10.19
C LEU A 87 1.27 -28.66 -11.50
N ASN A 88 2.42 -27.99 -11.47
CA ASN A 88 3.27 -27.81 -12.65
C ASN A 88 3.99 -29.11 -13.05
N SER A 89 4.45 -29.90 -12.07
CA SER A 89 5.10 -31.21 -12.33
C SER A 89 4.13 -32.30 -12.82
N GLY A 90 2.81 -32.13 -12.62
CA GLY A 90 1.79 -33.04 -13.14
C GLY A 90 1.52 -32.94 -14.65
N SER A 91 2.12 -31.96 -15.34
CA SER A 91 1.84 -31.70 -16.77
C SER A 91 2.70 -32.50 -17.77
N GLU A 92 3.71 -33.25 -17.33
CA GLU A 92 4.62 -34.01 -18.21
C GLU A 92 4.18 -35.46 -18.52
N PHE A 93 3.00 -35.92 -18.07
CA PHE A 93 2.61 -37.34 -18.14
C PHE A 93 1.64 -37.72 -19.29
N LEU A 94 1.47 -36.88 -20.32
CA LEU A 94 0.46 -37.11 -21.37
C LEU A 94 0.98 -37.03 -22.83
N ASP A 95 2.23 -37.41 -23.09
CA ASP A 95 2.77 -37.48 -24.48
C ASP A 95 3.19 -38.88 -24.97
N ASP A 96 2.95 -39.96 -24.22
CA ASP A 96 3.47 -41.31 -24.57
C ASP A 96 2.46 -42.29 -25.20
N PHE A 97 1.33 -41.80 -25.74
CA PHE A 97 0.39 -42.63 -26.51
C PHE A 97 0.09 -42.04 -27.88
N SER A 98 1.08 -42.07 -28.78
CA SER A 98 0.82 -42.07 -30.23
C SER A 98 1.97 -42.68 -31.03
N GLN A 99 2.03 -44.00 -31.07
CA GLN A 99 2.71 -44.76 -32.13
C GLN A 99 2.31 -46.24 -32.05
N ASP A 100 1.34 -46.65 -32.86
CA ASP A 100 1.49 -47.75 -33.83
C ASP A 100 0.13 -48.06 -34.48
N GLU A 101 -0.04 -47.65 -35.74
CA GLU A 101 -0.93 -48.34 -36.67
C GLU A 101 -0.06 -49.17 -37.60
N GLY A 102 -0.25 -50.49 -37.60
CA GLY A 102 0.55 -51.38 -38.43
C GLY A 102 0.10 -52.84 -38.43
N SER A 103 -0.92 -53.12 -39.23
CA SER A 103 -1.16 -54.37 -39.98
C SER A 103 -1.43 -55.69 -39.24
N ASP A 104 -2.61 -56.24 -39.53
CA ASP A 104 -2.91 -57.62 -39.92
C ASP A 104 -1.98 -58.76 -39.45
N GLN A 105 -2.52 -59.73 -38.70
CA GLN A 105 -2.92 -61.04 -39.25
C GLN A 105 -3.25 -62.05 -38.13
N PHE A 106 -4.45 -62.64 -38.26
CA PHE A 106 -4.81 -64.05 -38.06
C PHE A 106 -4.57 -64.82 -36.74
N SER A 107 -5.64 -65.57 -36.42
CA SER A 107 -5.71 -66.85 -35.68
C SER A 107 -5.78 -66.72 -34.15
N SER A 108 -6.94 -66.92 -33.51
CA SER A 108 -7.78 -68.12 -33.31
C SER A 108 -7.40 -68.91 -32.05
N TYR A 109 -8.44 -69.45 -31.40
CA TYR A 109 -8.50 -70.32 -30.21
C TYR A 109 -8.50 -69.56 -28.87
N SER A 110 -9.63 -69.35 -28.18
CA SER A 110 -10.64 -70.25 -27.59
C SER A 110 -10.22 -70.90 -26.26
N GLU A 111 -11.07 -70.68 -25.26
CA GLU A 111 -11.40 -71.60 -24.15
C GLU A 111 -10.25 -71.94 -23.17
N SER A 112 -10.43 -72.13 -21.87
CA SER A 112 -11.57 -72.18 -20.97
C SER A 112 -11.02 -72.45 -19.56
N SER A 113 -11.79 -72.04 -18.55
CA SER A 113 -12.08 -72.78 -17.30
C SER A 113 -10.97 -73.14 -16.29
N GLY A 114 -11.34 -72.99 -15.00
CA GLY A 114 -10.93 -73.88 -13.90
C GLY A 114 -10.20 -73.17 -12.77
N PHE A 115 -10.88 -72.62 -11.76
CA PHE A 115 -11.19 -73.30 -10.47
C PHE A 115 -10.00 -74.02 -9.81
N SER A 116 -9.50 -73.50 -8.68
CA SER A 116 -9.51 -74.20 -7.39
C SER A 116 -8.80 -73.42 -6.28
N ASP A 117 -9.36 -73.53 -5.08
CA ASP A 117 -8.93 -73.05 -3.77
C ASP A 117 -7.47 -73.37 -3.40
N GLY A 118 -6.90 -72.51 -2.54
CA GLY A 118 -5.57 -72.70 -1.95
C GLY A 118 -5.27 -71.71 -0.84
N ASP A 119 -5.79 -72.01 0.34
CA ASP A 119 -5.55 -71.38 1.64
C ASP A 119 -4.04 -71.34 2.01
N SER A 120 -3.46 -70.16 2.33
CA SER A 120 -2.45 -70.05 3.40
C SER A 120 -2.10 -68.60 3.75
N ARG A 121 -2.05 -68.36 5.06
CA ARG A 121 -1.69 -67.15 5.80
C ARG A 121 -0.24 -66.72 5.56
N TYR A 122 0.01 -65.42 5.47
CA TYR A 122 1.14 -64.78 6.17
C TYR A 122 0.79 -63.33 6.55
N VAL A 123 1.33 -62.94 7.70
CA VAL A 123 1.07 -61.73 8.49
C VAL A 123 2.03 -60.59 8.10
N ASN A 124 1.61 -59.36 8.38
CA ASN A 124 2.34 -58.07 8.40
C ASN A 124 2.57 -57.41 7.02
N THR A 125 2.40 -56.10 6.83
CA THR A 125 2.39 -54.96 7.75
C THR A 125 1.74 -53.75 7.07
N SER A 126 1.12 -52.91 7.88
CA SER A 126 0.67 -51.53 7.67
C SER A 126 1.49 -50.67 6.71
N SER A 127 0.81 -50.09 5.70
CA SER A 127 0.83 -48.64 5.40
C SER A 127 -0.24 -48.35 4.35
N GLU A 128 -1.39 -47.82 4.78
CA GLU A 128 -2.42 -47.30 3.88
C GLU A 128 -1.88 -46.06 3.17
N ARG A 129 -1.52 -46.20 1.89
CA ARG A 129 -1.45 -45.05 0.97
C ARG A 129 -2.83 -44.89 0.34
N TYR A 130 -3.58 -43.89 0.81
CA TYR A 130 -4.76 -43.39 0.12
C TYR A 130 -4.30 -42.70 -1.17
N HIS A 131 -4.38 -43.41 -2.30
CA HIS A 131 -4.44 -42.78 -3.62
C HIS A 131 -5.91 -42.69 -4.03
N SER A 132 -6.55 -41.58 -3.71
CA SER A 132 -7.80 -41.19 -4.36
C SER A 132 -7.48 -40.40 -5.62
N GLN A 133 -7.31 -41.09 -6.75
CA GLN A 133 -7.48 -40.48 -8.06
C GLN A 133 -8.96 -40.10 -8.21
N LYS A 134 -9.31 -38.81 -8.06
CA LYS A 134 -10.64 -38.31 -8.41
C LYS A 134 -10.63 -37.82 -9.86
N ARG A 135 -11.30 -38.62 -10.70
CA ARG A 135 -11.63 -38.33 -12.09
C ARG A 135 -12.65 -37.17 -12.12
N VAL A 136 -12.29 -36.04 -12.72
CA VAL A 136 -13.22 -34.91 -12.94
C VAL A 136 -14.30 -35.36 -13.93
N GLN A 137 -15.53 -35.53 -13.45
CA GLN A 137 -16.70 -35.69 -14.32
C GLN A 137 -17.12 -34.32 -14.84
N LYS A 138 -17.10 -34.16 -16.16
CA LYS A 138 -17.63 -32.99 -16.89
C LYS A 138 -19.15 -32.93 -16.68
N SER A 139 -19.61 -32.14 -15.72
CA SER A 139 -21.04 -31.81 -15.57
C SER A 139 -21.47 -30.83 -16.66
N ARG A 140 -22.55 -31.16 -17.37
CA ARG A 140 -23.16 -30.35 -18.44
C ARG A 140 -24.21 -29.35 -17.94
N SER A 141 -24.31 -29.10 -16.65
CA SER A 141 -25.19 -28.08 -16.08
C SER A 141 -24.34 -27.01 -15.39
N GLY A 142 -24.53 -25.74 -15.77
CA GLY A 142 -23.88 -24.59 -15.15
C GLY A 142 -24.28 -24.42 -13.68
N GLN A 143 -23.69 -25.22 -12.80
CA GLN A 143 -23.87 -25.15 -11.36
C GLN A 143 -22.71 -24.38 -10.73
N ASN A 144 -23.06 -23.53 -9.76
CA ASN A 144 -22.17 -22.62 -9.03
C ASN A 144 -21.02 -23.40 -8.39
N LEU A 145 -19.80 -23.19 -8.88
CA LEU A 145 -18.59 -23.84 -8.35
C LEU A 145 -18.40 -23.55 -6.85
N TYR A 146 -18.83 -22.35 -6.40
CA TYR A 146 -18.60 -21.85 -5.05
C TYR A 146 -19.55 -22.40 -3.97
N VAL A 147 -20.77 -22.83 -4.33
CA VAL A 147 -21.75 -23.30 -3.32
C VAL A 147 -21.42 -24.71 -2.84
N HIS A 148 -20.79 -25.55 -3.67
CA HIS A 148 -20.54 -26.95 -3.31
C HIS A 148 -19.26 -27.18 -2.48
N LEU A 149 -18.26 -26.32 -2.59
CA LEU A 149 -17.01 -26.49 -1.82
C LEU A 149 -17.26 -26.33 -0.31
N ARG A 150 -18.16 -25.41 0.09
CA ARG A 150 -18.44 -25.11 1.50
C ARG A 150 -19.19 -26.21 2.25
N GLU A 151 -19.98 -27.04 1.55
CA GLU A 151 -20.70 -28.17 2.17
C GLU A 151 -19.83 -29.44 2.34
N SER A 152 -18.65 -29.49 1.70
CA SER A 152 -17.80 -30.68 1.68
C SER A 152 -16.53 -30.60 2.54
N LEU A 153 -16.22 -29.43 3.11
CA LEU A 153 -14.96 -29.15 3.82
C LEU A 153 -15.18 -28.59 5.24
N SER A 154 -16.24 -29.01 5.93
CA SER A 154 -16.42 -28.68 7.36
C SER A 154 -15.88 -29.80 8.26
N GLU A 155 -14.56 -29.93 8.38
CA GLU A 155 -13.92 -30.56 9.54
C GLU A 155 -12.45 -30.17 9.58
N SER A 156 -12.13 -29.24 10.50
CA SER A 156 -10.80 -28.86 11.01
C SER A 156 -9.61 -29.06 10.07
N LEU A 157 -9.45 -28.17 9.10
CA LEU A 157 -8.17 -28.01 8.41
C LEU A 157 -7.31 -26.98 9.17
N PRO A 158 -5.98 -27.16 9.24
CA PRO A 158 -5.08 -26.15 9.80
C PRO A 158 -5.29 -24.82 9.05
N GLU A 159 -5.11 -23.69 9.75
CA GLU A 159 -5.19 -22.34 9.15
C GLU A 159 -4.28 -22.29 7.93
N PHE A 160 -4.86 -22.44 6.74
CA PHE A 160 -4.11 -22.26 5.53
C PHE A 160 -3.78 -20.77 5.44
N PRO A 161 -2.52 -20.43 5.17
CA PRO A 161 -2.13 -19.06 4.86
C PRO A 161 -2.99 -18.54 3.70
N SER A 162 -3.44 -17.29 3.81
CA SER A 162 -4.40 -16.73 2.87
C SER A 162 -3.86 -16.72 1.46
N LEU A 163 -4.37 -17.59 0.59
CA LEU A 163 -3.93 -17.66 -0.80
C LEU A 163 -4.42 -16.40 -1.53
N ARG A 164 -3.56 -15.71 -2.27
CA ARG A 164 -3.98 -14.57 -3.10
C ARG A 164 -3.53 -14.72 -4.55
N LEU A 165 -4.50 -14.56 -5.45
CA LEU A 165 -4.30 -14.64 -6.89
C LEU A 165 -4.81 -13.37 -7.55
N MET A 166 -4.00 -12.78 -8.42
CA MET A 166 -4.39 -11.71 -9.31
C MET A 166 -4.55 -12.28 -10.72
N LEU A 167 -5.70 -12.05 -11.35
CA LEU A 167 -5.90 -12.35 -12.77
C LEU A 167 -5.95 -11.06 -13.57
N LEU A 168 -5.20 -11.02 -14.66
CA LEU A 168 -5.50 -10.09 -15.74
C LEU A 168 -6.56 -10.73 -16.62
N VAL A 169 -7.69 -10.05 -16.75
CA VAL A 169 -8.79 -10.47 -17.61
C VAL A 169 -9.20 -9.35 -18.55
N GLY A 170 -9.86 -9.68 -19.65
CA GLY A 170 -10.33 -8.67 -20.59
C GLY A 170 -11.55 -9.08 -21.41
N ASP A 171 -12.09 -8.09 -22.11
CA ASP A 171 -13.14 -8.20 -23.11
C ASP A 171 -12.75 -7.38 -24.36
N ASP A 172 -13.70 -7.10 -25.24
CA ASP A 172 -13.52 -6.30 -26.45
C ASP A 172 -13.37 -4.79 -26.16
N THR A 173 -13.67 -4.36 -24.93
CA THR A 173 -13.66 -2.96 -24.50
C THR A 173 -12.44 -2.61 -23.66
N GLY A 174 -11.87 -3.56 -22.90
CA GLY A 174 -10.65 -3.33 -22.13
C GLY A 174 -10.28 -4.49 -21.20
N GLU A 175 -9.37 -4.21 -20.27
CA GLU A 175 -8.84 -5.18 -19.32
C GLU A 175 -8.80 -4.64 -17.89
N VAL A 176 -8.97 -5.54 -16.93
CA VAL A 176 -9.00 -5.25 -15.50
C VAL A 176 -8.24 -6.32 -14.72
N ILE A 177 -7.71 -5.95 -13.55
CA ILE A 177 -7.09 -6.89 -12.63
C ILE A 177 -8.11 -7.31 -11.58
N ILE A 178 -8.31 -8.62 -11.44
CA ILE A 178 -9.18 -9.21 -10.43
C ILE A 178 -8.35 -9.86 -9.33
N HIS A 179 -8.64 -9.52 -8.09
CA HIS A 179 -8.06 -10.11 -6.89
C HIS A 179 -8.98 -11.21 -6.34
N PHE A 180 -8.42 -12.40 -6.15
CA PHE A 180 -9.05 -13.54 -5.51
C PHE A 180 -8.32 -13.86 -4.20
N ARG A 181 -9.07 -14.44 -3.26
CA ARG A 181 -8.55 -14.90 -1.97
C ARG A 181 -8.91 -16.36 -1.71
N ASP A 182 -8.08 -17.03 -0.93
CA ASP A 182 -8.29 -18.32 -0.28
C ASP A 182 -8.82 -19.38 -1.26
N GLU A 183 -9.98 -19.92 -0.97
CA GLU A 183 -10.67 -20.96 -1.73
C GLU A 183 -10.97 -20.51 -3.17
N MET A 184 -11.35 -19.25 -3.38
CA MET A 184 -11.57 -18.73 -4.75
C MET A 184 -10.26 -18.68 -5.51
N ALA A 185 -9.17 -18.21 -4.88
CA ALA A 185 -7.87 -18.18 -5.53
C ALA A 185 -7.47 -19.60 -5.96
N SER A 186 -7.67 -20.59 -5.10
CA SER A 186 -7.41 -22.00 -5.41
C SER A 186 -8.24 -22.51 -6.58
N ALA A 187 -9.56 -22.30 -6.56
CA ALA A 187 -10.46 -22.73 -7.62
C ALA A 187 -10.13 -22.08 -8.98
N VAL A 188 -9.72 -20.81 -8.97
CA VAL A 188 -9.39 -20.05 -10.17
C VAL A 188 -8.05 -20.49 -10.78
N MET A 189 -7.13 -21.06 -9.99
CA MET A 189 -5.87 -21.61 -10.51
C MET A 189 -6.10 -22.80 -11.44
N GLU A 190 -7.15 -23.60 -11.22
CA GLU A 190 -7.46 -24.77 -12.04
C GLU A 190 -8.09 -24.43 -13.39
N ILE A 191 -8.56 -23.20 -13.57
CA ILE A 191 -9.15 -22.74 -14.83
C ILE A 191 -8.00 -22.49 -15.83
N PRO A 192 -8.05 -22.90 -17.11
CA PRO A 192 -6.99 -22.54 -18.06
C PRO A 192 -6.94 -21.04 -18.43
N ASP A 193 -5.78 -20.54 -18.87
CA ASP A 193 -5.73 -19.25 -19.57
C ASP A 193 -6.55 -19.32 -20.87
N GLY A 194 -7.15 -18.20 -21.27
CA GLY A 194 -8.05 -18.14 -22.42
C GLY A 194 -9.48 -18.62 -22.12
N SER A 195 -9.74 -19.22 -20.96
CA SER A 195 -11.09 -19.56 -20.51
C SER A 195 -11.94 -18.33 -20.25
N MET A 196 -13.25 -18.54 -20.41
CA MET A 196 -14.27 -17.53 -20.22
C MET A 196 -14.92 -17.67 -18.85
N ILE A 197 -14.96 -16.57 -18.11
CA ILE A 197 -15.55 -16.53 -16.77
C ILE A 197 -16.53 -15.38 -16.64
N GLU A 198 -17.59 -15.63 -15.88
CA GLU A 198 -18.45 -14.60 -15.31
C GLU A 198 -17.92 -14.25 -13.93
N VAL A 199 -17.80 -12.96 -13.65
CA VAL A 199 -17.29 -12.47 -12.37
C VAL A 199 -18.32 -11.53 -11.77
N ALA A 200 -18.65 -11.78 -10.51
CA ALA A 200 -19.27 -10.78 -9.65
C ALA A 200 -18.22 -10.27 -8.67
N GLY A 201 -17.99 -8.97 -8.62
CA GLY A 201 -17.00 -8.42 -7.70
C GLY A 201 -17.20 -6.96 -7.33
N ARG A 202 -16.39 -6.52 -6.36
CA ARG A 202 -16.41 -5.16 -5.81
C ARG A 202 -15.32 -4.34 -6.47
N TYR A 203 -15.70 -3.23 -7.10
CA TYR A 203 -14.74 -2.28 -7.65
C TYR A 203 -14.22 -1.34 -6.57
N LYS A 204 -12.91 -1.32 -6.33
CA LYS A 204 -12.30 -0.49 -5.28
C LYS A 204 -11.77 0.85 -5.79
N GLY A 205 -11.83 1.11 -7.09
CA GLY A 205 -11.14 2.22 -7.75
C GLY A 205 -9.84 1.76 -8.42
N SER A 206 -9.14 2.67 -9.11
CA SER A 206 -7.83 2.44 -9.75
C SER A 206 -7.72 1.26 -10.75
N GLY A 207 -8.83 0.69 -11.23
CA GLY A 207 -8.79 -0.48 -12.11
C GLY A 207 -8.62 -1.83 -11.39
N GLU A 208 -8.85 -1.87 -10.07
CA GLU A 208 -8.77 -3.09 -9.25
C GLU A 208 -10.17 -3.58 -8.84
N LEU A 209 -10.40 -4.89 -8.97
CA LEU A 209 -11.66 -5.54 -8.65
C LEU A 209 -11.43 -6.73 -7.70
N TYR A 210 -12.25 -6.85 -6.65
CA TYR A 210 -12.19 -7.99 -5.72
C TYR A 210 -13.33 -8.95 -6.04
N ALA A 211 -13.00 -10.18 -6.41
CA ALA A 211 -14.00 -11.18 -6.74
C ALA A 211 -14.80 -11.57 -5.48
N VAL A 212 -16.11 -11.71 -5.67
CA VAL A 212 -17.07 -12.19 -4.67
C VAL A 212 -17.71 -13.50 -5.14
N ASP A 213 -17.90 -13.68 -6.44
CA ASP A 213 -18.31 -14.94 -7.05
C ASP A 213 -17.69 -15.05 -8.45
N ILE A 214 -17.48 -16.29 -8.91
CA ILE A 214 -16.93 -16.62 -10.22
C ILE A 214 -17.62 -17.86 -10.78
N ARG A 215 -17.90 -17.86 -12.09
CA ARG A 215 -18.42 -19.02 -12.81
C ARG A 215 -17.71 -19.17 -14.14
N LEU A 216 -17.47 -20.41 -14.55
CA LEU A 216 -17.11 -20.70 -15.95
C LEU A 216 -18.31 -20.37 -16.85
N SER A 217 -18.03 -19.77 -17.99
CA SER A 217 -19.03 -19.40 -18.98
C SER A 217 -18.71 -19.99 -20.33
N ASP A 218 -19.74 -20.47 -21.03
CA ASP A 218 -19.65 -20.89 -22.43
C ASP A 218 -19.83 -19.73 -23.42
N ASN A 219 -20.04 -18.50 -22.91
CA ASN A 219 -20.17 -17.32 -23.77
C ASN A 219 -18.87 -17.03 -24.51
N ASP A 220 -18.97 -16.73 -25.80
CA ASP A 220 -17.83 -16.32 -26.59
C ASP A 220 -17.76 -14.80 -26.66
N ILE A 221 -16.81 -14.22 -25.93
CA ILE A 221 -16.44 -12.81 -26.12
C ILE A 221 -15.08 -12.74 -26.82
N SER A 222 -14.98 -11.77 -27.70
CA SER A 222 -13.70 -11.40 -28.31
C SER A 222 -12.90 -10.52 -27.34
N LEU A 223 -11.59 -10.68 -27.34
CA LEU A 223 -10.69 -9.69 -26.77
C LEU A 223 -10.47 -8.54 -27.76
N ARG A 224 -10.16 -7.34 -27.26
CA ARG A 224 -9.78 -6.21 -28.12
C ARG A 224 -8.58 -6.60 -28.99
N LYS A 225 -8.59 -6.26 -30.28
CA LYS A 225 -7.48 -6.64 -31.21
C LYS A 225 -6.27 -5.70 -31.08
N ASP A 226 -6.50 -4.44 -30.75
CA ASP A 226 -5.47 -3.42 -30.63
C ASP A 226 -5.16 -3.14 -29.15
N GLY A 227 -3.89 -3.08 -28.76
CA GLY A 227 -3.48 -2.64 -27.43
C GLY A 227 -4.00 -3.50 -26.28
N GLN A 228 -4.05 -4.83 -26.45
CA GLN A 228 -4.32 -5.73 -25.32
C GLN A 228 -3.32 -5.43 -24.20
N ARG A 229 -3.81 -5.12 -23.01
CA ARG A 229 -2.93 -5.11 -21.83
C ARG A 229 -2.37 -6.53 -21.70
N LYS A 230 -1.05 -6.63 -21.75
CA LYS A 230 -0.34 -7.79 -21.26
C LYS A 230 0.10 -7.47 -19.84
N ILE A 231 0.17 -8.49 -18.99
CA ILE A 231 1.00 -8.38 -17.80
C ILE A 231 2.42 -8.22 -18.33
N LEU A 232 2.93 -6.99 -18.26
CA LEU A 232 4.31 -6.71 -18.61
C LEU A 232 5.12 -6.92 -17.35
N TYR A 233 5.92 -7.97 -17.37
CA TYR A 233 7.01 -8.12 -16.43
C TYR A 233 8.03 -7.05 -16.78
N GLU A 234 8.21 -6.11 -15.87
CA GLU A 234 9.19 -5.04 -16.02
C GLU A 234 10.44 -5.41 -15.22
N SER A 235 11.61 -5.09 -15.79
CA SER A 235 12.87 -5.09 -15.08
C SER A 235 13.31 -3.65 -14.89
N VAL A 236 13.61 -3.27 -13.66
CA VAL A 236 13.95 -1.89 -13.30
C VAL A 236 15.20 -1.87 -12.43
N CYS A 237 16.13 -0.96 -12.74
CA CYS A 237 17.24 -0.62 -11.87
C CYS A 237 16.88 0.64 -11.08
N PHE A 238 17.20 0.67 -9.80
CA PHE A 238 16.85 1.78 -8.91
C PHE A 238 17.76 1.86 -7.69
N VAL A 239 17.75 3.02 -7.05
CA VAL A 239 18.22 3.18 -5.67
C VAL A 239 17.03 3.16 -4.71
N ILE A 240 17.17 2.51 -3.57
CA ILE A 240 16.16 2.52 -2.52
C ILE A 240 16.28 3.82 -1.74
N LEU A 241 15.25 4.66 -1.81
CA LEU A 241 15.15 5.94 -1.12
C LEU A 241 14.55 5.78 0.29
N GLY A 242 13.71 4.76 0.47
CA GLY A 242 13.10 4.46 1.75
C GLY A 242 12.42 3.12 1.82
N ILE A 243 12.31 2.59 3.04
CA ILE A 243 11.66 1.31 3.32
C ILE A 243 10.59 1.52 4.38
N THR A 244 9.38 1.06 4.11
CA THR A 244 8.31 1.02 5.12
C THR A 244 7.79 -0.39 5.26
N CYS A 245 7.46 -0.78 6.49
CA CYS A 245 6.77 -2.02 6.81
C CYS A 245 5.38 -1.68 7.33
N ARG A 246 4.34 -2.36 6.84
CA ARG A 246 2.98 -2.23 7.34
C ARG A 246 2.35 -3.58 7.56
N SER A 247 1.58 -3.71 8.64
CA SER A 247 0.69 -4.84 8.87
C SER A 247 -0.70 -4.54 8.32
N TYR A 248 -1.36 -5.54 7.74
CA TYR A 248 -2.70 -5.41 7.14
C TYR A 248 -3.81 -5.05 8.16
N GLY A 249 -3.53 -5.15 9.46
CA GLY A 249 -4.45 -4.77 10.54
C GLY A 249 -4.89 -3.29 10.48
N ASP A 250 -4.09 -2.41 9.86
CA ASP A 250 -4.38 -0.98 9.78
C ASP A 250 -5.45 -0.62 8.72
N GLU A 251 -5.79 -1.54 7.80
CA GLU A 251 -6.73 -1.27 6.70
C GLU A 251 -8.07 -2.03 6.81
N GLY A 252 -8.28 -2.76 7.91
CA GLY A 252 -9.50 -3.57 8.11
C GLY A 252 -9.59 -4.78 7.17
N GLU A 253 -8.47 -5.20 6.57
CA GLU A 253 -8.40 -6.30 5.60
C GLU A 253 -7.57 -7.48 6.13
N GLY A 254 -8.12 -8.23 7.08
CA GLY A 254 -7.59 -9.52 7.54
C GLY A 254 -6.37 -9.41 8.45
N GLU A 255 -6.41 -10.13 9.56
CA GLU A 255 -5.33 -10.19 10.55
C GLU A 255 -4.16 -11.02 10.00
N GLY A 256 -2.92 -10.56 10.13
CA GLY A 256 -1.74 -11.45 10.07
C GLY A 256 -0.80 -11.37 8.86
N SER A 257 -1.05 -10.58 7.82
CA SER A 257 -0.03 -10.32 6.78
C SER A 257 0.69 -8.99 7.00
N SER A 258 1.99 -8.95 6.77
CA SER A 258 2.78 -7.71 6.64
C SER A 258 3.27 -7.57 5.20
N TYR A 259 3.51 -6.35 4.77
CA TYR A 259 4.18 -6.08 3.52
C TYR A 259 5.24 -5.00 3.72
N PHE A 260 6.29 -5.09 2.91
CA PHE A 260 7.27 -4.02 2.78
C PHE A 260 6.98 -3.23 1.51
N ARG A 261 7.11 -1.92 1.62
CA ARG A 261 7.10 -1.02 0.47
C ARG A 261 8.44 -0.34 0.37
N LEU A 262 9.11 -0.59 -0.75
CA LEU A 262 10.28 0.15 -1.16
C LEU A 262 9.84 1.41 -1.91
N PHE A 263 10.41 2.53 -1.53
CA PHE A 263 10.37 3.78 -2.27
C PHE A 263 11.65 3.86 -3.09
N CYS A 264 11.51 3.93 -4.41
CA CYS A 264 12.62 3.74 -5.34
C CYS A 264 12.78 4.96 -6.24
N GLY A 265 14.03 5.28 -6.58
CA GLY A 265 14.40 6.33 -7.51
C GLY A 265 15.25 5.80 -8.67
N SER A 266 15.02 6.33 -9.87
CA SER A 266 15.87 6.09 -11.05
C SER A 266 15.81 7.30 -11.98
N GLY A 267 16.93 8.00 -12.16
CA GLY A 267 16.96 9.31 -12.82
C GLY A 267 16.07 10.30 -12.08
N ASN A 268 15.06 10.85 -12.75
CA ASN A 268 14.07 11.74 -12.13
C ASN A 268 12.75 11.04 -11.80
N ASP A 269 12.63 9.75 -12.11
CA ASP A 269 11.43 8.97 -11.85
C ASP A 269 11.47 8.37 -10.46
N THR A 270 10.32 8.41 -9.78
CA THR A 270 10.11 7.69 -8.53
C THR A 270 8.94 6.76 -8.60
N PHE A 271 9.07 5.63 -7.93
CA PHE A 271 8.08 4.58 -7.92
C PHE A 271 8.12 3.80 -6.62
N THR A 272 7.08 3.01 -6.39
CA THR A 272 7.03 2.10 -5.24
C THR A 272 7.04 0.65 -5.69
N ILE A 273 7.72 -0.21 -4.94
CA ILE A 273 7.64 -1.66 -5.10
C ILE A 273 7.08 -2.23 -3.80
N THR A 274 5.97 -2.97 -3.89
CA THR A 274 5.39 -3.66 -2.74
C THR A 274 5.80 -5.13 -2.75
N PHE A 275 6.53 -5.55 -1.73
CA PHE A 275 6.88 -6.93 -1.42
C PHE A 275 5.91 -7.45 -0.36
N ARG A 276 5.23 -8.55 -0.66
CA ARG A 276 4.25 -9.17 0.27
C ARG A 276 4.83 -10.33 1.07
N ASP A 277 6.14 -10.53 0.99
CA ASP A 277 6.85 -11.50 1.81
C ASP A 277 7.21 -10.89 3.18
N SER A 278 7.22 -11.76 4.18
CA SER A 278 7.45 -11.46 5.60
C SER A 278 8.89 -11.04 5.93
N SER A 279 9.84 -11.18 5.01
CA SER A 279 11.22 -10.70 5.20
C SER A 279 11.82 -10.09 3.92
N LEU A 280 12.24 -8.83 4.01
CA LEU A 280 13.28 -8.30 3.12
C LEU A 280 14.62 -8.96 3.48
N PRO A 281 15.46 -9.32 2.50
CA PRO A 281 16.86 -9.67 2.75
C PRO A 281 17.56 -8.65 3.66
N GLU A 282 18.36 -9.13 4.62
CA GLU A 282 19.05 -8.29 5.62
C GLU A 282 19.99 -7.23 4.99
N ASP A 283 20.50 -7.51 3.78
CA ASP A 283 21.41 -6.63 3.05
C ASP A 283 20.70 -5.46 2.36
N ILE A 284 19.37 -5.39 2.41
CA ILE A 284 18.61 -4.33 1.76
C ILE A 284 18.39 -3.18 2.75
N SER A 285 19.02 -2.05 2.44
CA SER A 285 18.84 -0.80 3.15
C SER A 285 18.55 0.35 2.19
N GLU A 286 18.24 1.52 2.73
CA GLU A 286 18.26 2.76 1.96
C GLU A 286 19.65 3.02 1.39
N GLY A 287 19.71 3.68 0.23
CA GLY A 287 20.92 3.86 -0.58
C GLY A 287 21.34 2.62 -1.37
N PHE A 288 20.76 1.43 -1.10
CA PHE A 288 21.08 0.22 -1.84
C PHE A 288 20.62 0.34 -3.30
N CYS A 289 21.54 0.12 -4.23
CA CYS A 289 21.28 0.10 -5.66
C CYS A 289 20.93 -1.34 -6.08
N ALA A 290 19.72 -1.52 -6.59
CA ALA A 290 19.17 -2.82 -6.94
C ALA A 290 18.66 -2.86 -8.37
N LYS A 291 18.59 -4.07 -8.92
CA LYS A 291 17.79 -4.41 -10.08
C LYS A 291 16.72 -5.38 -9.64
N ALA A 292 15.46 -5.06 -9.93
CA ALA A 292 14.37 -5.99 -9.76
C ALA A 292 13.93 -6.53 -11.12
N GLU A 293 13.77 -7.84 -11.23
CA GLU A 293 13.22 -8.51 -12.40
C GLU A 293 11.80 -9.01 -12.13
N HIS A 294 11.05 -9.26 -13.20
CA HIS A 294 9.69 -9.79 -13.12
C HIS A 294 8.73 -9.00 -12.21
N LEU A 295 8.87 -7.67 -12.17
CA LEU A 295 7.91 -6.83 -11.47
C LEU A 295 6.63 -6.66 -12.27
N ILE A 296 5.49 -6.58 -11.59
CA ILE A 296 4.21 -6.25 -12.23
C ILE A 296 3.87 -4.81 -11.95
N ARG A 297 3.78 -4.01 -13.01
CA ARG A 297 3.27 -2.65 -12.91
C ARG A 297 1.78 -2.66 -12.57
N ILE A 298 1.43 -2.14 -11.40
CA ILE A 298 0.05 -1.97 -10.96
C ILE A 298 -0.49 -0.66 -11.57
N PRO A 299 -1.64 -0.68 -12.26
CA PRO A 299 -2.32 0.54 -12.64
C PRO A 299 -2.54 1.46 -11.42
N SER A 300 -2.28 2.75 -11.60
CA SER A 300 -2.58 3.76 -10.58
C SER A 300 -3.37 4.89 -11.22
N SER A 301 -4.28 5.46 -10.45
CA SER A 301 -4.88 6.76 -10.78
C SER A 301 -3.92 7.85 -10.32
N GLY A 302 -3.50 8.75 -11.22
CA GLY A 302 -2.63 9.89 -10.85
C GLY A 302 -1.16 9.76 -11.26
N GLY A 303 -0.85 8.92 -12.26
CA GLY A 303 0.49 8.87 -12.84
C GLY A 303 1.58 8.32 -11.91
N GLU A 304 1.22 7.85 -10.72
CA GLU A 304 2.10 7.14 -9.81
C GLU A 304 2.58 5.84 -10.45
N ILE A 305 3.87 5.55 -10.35
CA ILE A 305 4.40 4.27 -10.82
C ILE A 305 4.45 3.32 -9.62
N ARG A 306 3.67 2.24 -9.67
CA ARG A 306 3.61 1.22 -8.63
C ARG A 306 3.91 -0.14 -9.22
N PHE A 307 4.72 -0.91 -8.51
CA PHE A 307 5.00 -2.30 -8.81
C PHE A 307 4.58 -3.20 -7.66
N SER A 308 4.08 -4.38 -8.01
CA SER A 308 4.03 -5.52 -7.10
C SER A 308 5.19 -6.43 -7.41
N ALA A 309 5.96 -6.80 -6.38
CA ALA A 309 6.85 -7.94 -6.43
C ALA A 309 6.10 -9.20 -5.98
N GLY A 310 6.40 -10.33 -6.60
CA GLY A 310 5.79 -11.63 -6.35
C GLY A 310 6.85 -12.70 -6.25
N ARG A 311 6.47 -13.98 -6.26
CA ARG A 311 7.44 -15.08 -6.07
C ARG A 311 8.52 -15.13 -7.15
N ASN A 312 8.18 -14.74 -8.38
CA ASN A 312 9.13 -14.74 -9.49
C ASN A 312 9.94 -13.45 -9.57
N SER A 313 9.66 -12.47 -8.69
CA SER A 313 10.38 -11.22 -8.68
C SER A 313 11.69 -11.39 -7.95
N ASP A 314 12.78 -11.28 -8.69
CA ASP A 314 14.12 -11.31 -8.13
C ASP A 314 14.55 -9.90 -7.80
N LEU A 315 15.09 -9.70 -6.61
CA LEU A 315 15.75 -8.45 -6.22
C LEU A 315 17.24 -8.74 -6.05
N ILE A 316 18.04 -8.23 -6.97
CA ILE A 316 19.49 -8.45 -7.03
C ILE A 316 20.23 -7.12 -6.94
N PRO A 317 21.49 -7.10 -6.45
CA PRO A 317 22.33 -5.90 -6.53
C PRO A 317 22.44 -5.40 -7.97
N ALA A 318 22.41 -4.09 -8.18
CA ALA A 318 22.68 -3.51 -9.49
C ALA A 318 24.17 -3.67 -9.86
N ASP A 319 24.48 -3.72 -11.17
CA ASP A 319 25.86 -3.80 -11.68
C ASP A 319 26.73 -2.56 -11.37
N GLY A 320 26.10 -1.48 -10.88
CA GLY A 320 26.75 -0.22 -10.55
C GLY A 320 25.80 0.74 -9.82
N PRO A 321 26.28 1.96 -9.48
CA PRO A 321 25.44 2.97 -8.86
C PRO A 321 24.30 3.36 -9.80
N VAL A 322 23.10 3.51 -9.23
CA VAL A 322 21.93 4.02 -9.95
C VAL A 322 21.79 5.50 -9.61
N GLU A 323 21.86 6.35 -10.63
CA GLU A 323 21.67 7.79 -10.46
C GLU A 323 20.22 8.11 -10.14
N PHE A 324 20.01 9.05 -9.22
CA PHE A 324 18.71 9.60 -8.89
C PHE A 324 18.84 11.09 -8.58
N THR A 325 17.84 11.88 -8.96
CA THR A 325 17.80 13.32 -8.73
C THR A 325 16.40 13.75 -8.31
N TYR A 326 16.34 14.52 -7.23
CA TYR A 326 15.08 15.13 -6.79
C TYR A 326 14.61 16.16 -7.82
N SER A 327 13.30 16.25 -7.98
CA SER A 327 12.67 17.31 -8.77
C SER A 327 12.58 18.58 -7.94
N SER A 328 12.66 19.74 -8.59
CA SER A 328 12.26 20.99 -7.96
C SER A 328 10.77 20.95 -7.63
N PRO A 329 10.34 21.39 -6.44
CA PRO A 329 8.91 21.55 -6.12
C PRO A 329 8.16 22.40 -7.13
N SER A 330 8.86 23.37 -7.75
CA SER A 330 8.31 24.28 -8.74
C SER A 330 8.11 23.67 -10.14
N ASP A 331 8.79 22.55 -10.41
CA ASP A 331 8.69 21.79 -11.67
C ASP A 331 7.64 20.66 -11.60
N ALA A 332 6.96 20.52 -10.46
CA ALA A 332 5.98 19.46 -10.29
C ALA A 332 4.81 19.63 -11.27
N LYS A 333 4.37 18.52 -11.86
CA LYS A 333 3.33 18.51 -12.90
C LYS A 333 2.03 17.99 -12.31
N PRO A 334 0.91 18.74 -12.41
CA PRO A 334 -0.37 18.26 -11.91
C PRO A 334 -0.75 16.88 -12.45
N GLY A 335 -1.25 16.03 -11.56
CA GLY A 335 -1.61 14.64 -11.88
C GLY A 335 -0.41 13.70 -12.00
N ARG A 336 0.77 14.10 -11.52
CA ARG A 336 1.98 13.27 -11.44
C ARG A 336 2.55 13.28 -10.04
N SER A 337 3.21 12.18 -9.70
CA SER A 337 4.07 12.12 -8.52
C SER A 337 5.52 12.41 -8.90
N ALA A 338 6.23 13.05 -7.99
CA ALA A 338 7.68 13.23 -8.05
C ALA A 338 8.24 13.21 -6.62
N SER A 339 9.56 13.30 -6.51
CA SER A 339 10.22 13.34 -5.21
C SER A 339 11.03 14.62 -5.08
N PHE A 340 11.01 15.20 -3.89
CA PHE A 340 11.47 16.54 -3.62
C PHE A 340 12.36 16.56 -2.39
N LEU A 341 13.39 17.39 -2.44
CA LEU A 341 14.18 17.77 -1.29
C LEU A 341 13.94 19.26 -1.09
N CYS A 342 13.37 19.64 0.06
CA CYS A 342 12.85 20.99 0.24
C CYS A 342 13.26 21.58 1.58
N ARG A 343 13.43 22.90 1.62
CA ARG A 343 13.51 23.65 2.88
C ARG A 343 12.13 24.13 3.29
N VAL A 344 11.76 23.91 4.55
CA VAL A 344 10.49 24.39 5.12
C VAL A 344 10.59 25.90 5.35
N LEU A 345 9.69 26.67 4.73
CA LEU A 345 9.60 28.13 4.93
C LEU A 345 8.58 28.51 5.98
N SER A 346 7.43 27.83 5.98
CA SER A 346 6.37 28.08 6.95
C SER A 346 5.59 26.82 7.23
N LEU A 347 5.07 26.73 8.46
CA LEU A 347 4.42 25.52 8.94
C LEU A 347 3.03 25.79 9.54
N GLY A 348 2.03 25.13 8.99
CA GLY A 348 0.66 25.15 9.52
C GLY A 348 0.52 24.28 10.77
N ARG A 349 -0.60 24.49 11.48
CA ARG A 349 -1.01 23.62 12.60
C ARG A 349 -1.49 22.26 12.08
N VAL A 350 -1.31 21.22 12.89
CA VAL A 350 -1.91 19.92 12.63
C VAL A 350 -3.41 20.01 12.88
N HIS A 351 -4.21 19.66 11.89
CA HIS A 351 -5.67 19.61 11.99
C HIS A 351 -6.15 18.16 11.99
N GLN A 352 -6.97 17.80 12.97
CA GLN A 352 -7.60 16.49 13.05
C GLN A 352 -9.02 16.53 12.47
N PHE A 353 -9.41 15.47 11.77
CA PHE A 353 -10.75 15.32 11.22
C PHE A 353 -11.14 13.84 11.12
N TYR A 354 -12.44 13.56 11.01
CA TYR A 354 -12.93 12.22 10.71
C TYR A 354 -13.13 12.07 9.20
N SER A 355 -12.54 11.03 8.61
CA SER A 355 -12.70 10.72 7.20
C SER A 355 -14.14 10.31 6.88
N GLY A 356 -14.50 10.28 5.59
CA GLY A 356 -15.80 9.74 5.16
C GLY A 356 -16.02 8.26 5.54
N LYS A 357 -14.97 7.54 5.93
CA LYS A 357 -15.04 6.17 6.46
C LYS A 357 -15.20 6.13 8.00
N GLY A 358 -15.31 7.27 8.66
CA GLY A 358 -15.40 7.39 10.12
C GLY A 358 -14.08 7.20 10.86
N SER A 359 -12.96 7.00 10.15
CA SER A 359 -11.64 6.91 10.77
C SER A 359 -11.08 8.30 11.10
N LEU A 360 -10.40 8.44 12.24
CA LEU A 360 -9.67 9.66 12.58
C LEU A 360 -8.46 9.82 11.64
N SER A 361 -8.25 11.03 11.14
CA SER A 361 -7.13 11.39 10.27
C SER A 361 -6.61 12.78 10.63
N CYS A 362 -5.40 13.09 10.17
CA CYS A 362 -4.75 14.39 10.35
C CYS A 362 -4.38 15.01 9.00
N VAL A 363 -4.26 16.34 8.97
CA VAL A 363 -3.72 17.11 7.84
C VAL A 363 -2.86 18.26 8.37
N ARG A 364 -1.74 18.56 7.70
CA ARG A 364 -0.89 19.71 8.00
C ARG A 364 -0.41 20.34 6.70
N ASN A 365 -0.59 21.65 6.58
CA ASN A 365 -0.09 22.41 5.43
C ASN A 365 1.27 23.00 5.76
N MET A 366 2.13 23.14 4.77
CA MET A 366 3.40 23.86 4.87
C MET A 366 3.74 24.53 3.54
N THR A 367 4.57 25.55 3.61
CA THR A 367 5.19 26.16 2.44
C THR A 367 6.65 25.75 2.41
N VAL A 368 7.12 25.30 1.25
CA VAL A 368 8.50 24.88 1.05
C VAL A 368 9.14 25.61 -0.12
N VAL A 369 10.47 25.61 -0.15
CA VAL A 369 11.27 26.01 -1.30
C VAL A 369 12.21 24.86 -1.67
N ASP A 370 12.63 24.84 -2.92
CA ASP A 370 13.65 23.92 -3.41
C ASP A 370 14.90 23.96 -2.54
N TYR A 371 15.53 22.81 -2.32
CA TYR A 371 16.80 22.70 -1.64
C TYR A 371 17.78 21.94 -2.54
N ASP A 372 18.77 22.66 -3.05
CA ASP A 372 19.91 22.08 -3.74
C ASP A 372 21.08 21.92 -2.74
N PRO A 373 21.51 20.67 -2.45
CA PRO A 373 22.70 20.43 -1.66
C PRO A 373 23.97 21.09 -2.22
N ALA A 374 24.10 21.15 -3.55
CA ALA A 374 25.31 21.62 -4.21
C ALA A 374 25.51 23.14 -4.07
N GLU A 375 24.44 23.91 -3.88
CA GLU A 375 24.51 25.37 -3.74
C GLU A 375 24.84 25.81 -2.29
N ASN A 376 24.61 24.96 -1.29
CA ASN A 376 24.74 25.35 0.13
C ASN A 376 26.13 25.14 0.76
N ASP A 377 27.05 24.46 0.08
CA ASP A 377 28.46 24.33 0.54
C ASP A 377 29.16 25.71 0.70
N PHE A 378 28.60 26.76 0.09
CA PHE A 378 29.11 28.14 0.19
C PHE A 378 28.79 28.86 1.52
N LEU A 379 27.83 28.37 2.32
CA LEU A 379 27.45 29.04 3.58
C LEU A 379 28.15 28.46 4.82
N CYS A 380 28.78 27.29 4.70
CA CYS A 380 29.55 26.67 5.78
C CYS A 380 31.06 26.94 5.70
N SER A 381 31.55 27.66 4.69
CA SER A 381 32.95 28.09 4.68
C SER A 381 33.15 29.17 5.74
N SER A 382 33.92 28.82 6.77
CA SER A 382 34.31 29.64 7.91
C SER A 382 35.23 30.82 7.55
N ASP A 383 34.92 31.59 6.51
CA ASP A 383 35.60 32.85 6.21
C ASP A 383 35.16 33.90 7.23
N SER A 384 35.83 33.83 8.37
CA SER A 384 35.76 34.65 9.57
C SER A 384 36.21 36.10 9.37
N ASP A 385 36.25 36.60 8.13
CA ASP A 385 36.74 37.94 7.78
C ASP A 385 35.63 38.98 7.53
N LEU A 386 34.35 38.64 7.71
CA LEU A 386 33.29 39.63 7.83
C LEU A 386 33.36 40.28 9.23
N GLN A 387 34.26 41.28 9.36
CA GLN A 387 34.31 42.20 10.49
C GLN A 387 32.98 42.95 10.63
N TYR A 388 32.07 42.41 11.44
CA TYR A 388 30.99 43.20 12.03
C TYR A 388 31.63 44.16 13.03
N GLY A 389 31.63 45.45 12.70
CA GLY A 389 32.06 46.51 13.60
C GLY A 389 31.12 46.61 14.80
N CYS A 390 31.50 46.01 15.92
CA CYS A 390 30.80 46.15 17.19
C CYS A 390 31.06 47.53 17.79
N GLY A 391 30.01 48.34 17.92
CA GLY A 391 29.97 49.47 18.85
C GLY A 391 29.60 48.99 20.25
N ASP A 392 30.15 49.68 21.25
CA ASP A 392 30.34 49.26 22.64
C ASP A 392 29.09 48.82 23.44
N ASP A 393 29.36 47.86 24.34
CA ASP A 393 28.75 47.62 25.66
C ASP A 393 27.23 47.39 25.77
N SER A 394 26.78 46.21 25.33
CA SER A 394 25.59 45.55 25.90
C SER A 394 25.73 44.03 25.77
N PRO A 395 25.46 43.21 26.81
CA PRO A 395 25.46 41.76 26.70
C PRO A 395 24.17 41.32 26.00
N CYS A 396 24.14 41.46 24.67
CA CYS A 396 23.10 40.88 23.85
C CYS A 396 23.26 39.36 23.84
N ALA A 397 22.14 38.65 23.97
CA ALA A 397 22.04 37.22 23.71
C ALA A 397 22.71 36.88 22.35
N PRO A 398 23.27 35.68 22.17
CA PRO A 398 23.78 35.27 20.86
C PRO A 398 22.66 35.47 19.84
N ASP A 399 22.87 36.37 18.88
CA ASP A 399 21.98 36.57 17.76
C ASP A 399 21.86 35.22 17.06
N LEU A 400 20.67 34.59 17.17
CA LEU A 400 20.32 33.45 16.34
C LEU A 400 20.66 33.86 14.90
N PRO A 401 21.55 33.14 14.19
CA PRO A 401 21.84 33.47 12.81
C PRO A 401 20.50 33.51 12.08
N SER A 402 20.28 34.57 11.31
CA SER A 402 19.07 34.77 10.50
C SER A 402 19.06 33.67 9.43
N LEU A 403 18.67 32.46 9.83
CA LEU A 403 18.79 31.20 9.08
C LEU A 403 17.81 31.13 7.89
N LEU A 404 16.96 32.14 7.73
CA LEU A 404 16.11 32.35 6.58
C LEU A 404 16.84 33.21 5.53
N TYR A 405 17.94 32.69 4.99
CA TYR A 405 18.39 33.16 3.69
C TYR A 405 17.42 32.63 2.64
N ILE A 406 16.51 33.50 2.17
CA ILE A 406 15.72 33.24 0.97
C ILE A 406 16.60 33.68 -0.20
N PRO A 407 17.01 32.77 -1.11
CA PRO A 407 17.77 33.15 -2.28
C PRO A 407 17.02 34.27 -3.02
N SER A 408 17.71 35.37 -3.29
CA SER A 408 17.15 36.52 -4.02
C SER A 408 16.87 36.20 -5.51
N GLY A 409 17.12 34.96 -5.95
CA GLY A 409 16.88 34.44 -7.29
C GLY A 409 15.61 33.61 -7.41
N GLY A 410 14.43 34.22 -7.30
CA GLY A 410 13.19 33.70 -7.91
C GLY A 410 12.72 32.28 -7.54
N SER A 411 13.25 31.65 -6.49
CA SER A 411 12.84 30.31 -6.07
C SER A 411 11.35 30.34 -5.71
N GLN A 412 10.53 29.69 -6.53
CA GLN A 412 9.09 29.63 -6.30
C GLN A 412 8.82 28.78 -5.08
N CYS A 413 8.08 29.35 -4.12
CA CYS A 413 7.59 28.58 -2.99
C CYS A 413 6.43 27.69 -3.44
N GLN A 414 6.35 26.51 -2.85
CA GLN A 414 5.35 25.51 -3.17
C GLN A 414 4.62 25.08 -1.90
N ASN A 415 3.29 25.00 -1.99
CA ASN A 415 2.46 24.46 -0.92
C ASN A 415 2.57 22.93 -0.92
N VAL A 416 2.74 22.38 0.27
CA VAL A 416 2.74 20.95 0.55
C VAL A 416 1.66 20.66 1.59
N VAL A 417 0.91 19.58 1.37
CA VAL A 417 -0.13 19.08 2.26
C VAL A 417 0.24 17.67 2.73
N LEU A 418 0.55 17.54 4.01
CA LEU A 418 0.84 16.27 4.66
C LEU A 418 -0.45 15.64 5.19
N TRP A 419 -0.65 14.35 4.96
CA TRP A 419 -1.83 13.61 5.39
C TRP A 419 -1.51 12.48 6.36
N GLY A 420 -2.46 12.14 7.23
CA GLY A 420 -2.36 11.00 8.14
C GLY A 420 -1.20 11.18 9.13
N GLU A 421 -0.37 10.15 9.28
CA GLU A 421 0.79 10.20 10.19
C GLU A 421 1.86 11.18 9.73
N HIS A 422 1.98 11.47 8.42
CA HIS A 422 2.94 12.47 7.95
C HIS A 422 2.62 13.87 8.49
N ALA A 423 1.34 14.17 8.73
CA ALA A 423 0.94 15.45 9.30
C ALA A 423 1.49 15.69 10.72
N LYS A 424 1.88 14.61 11.43
CA LYS A 424 2.41 14.68 12.80
C LYS A 424 3.93 14.63 12.86
N ILE A 425 4.62 14.64 11.71
CA ILE A 425 6.08 14.59 11.69
C ILE A 425 6.61 15.81 12.46
N PRO A 426 7.57 15.59 13.38
CA PRO A 426 8.21 16.65 14.14
C PRO A 426 9.08 17.46 13.19
N VAL A 427 8.61 18.59 12.66
CA VAL A 427 9.35 19.43 11.71
C VAL A 427 9.28 20.91 12.12
N SER A 428 10.35 21.64 11.87
CA SER A 428 10.49 23.08 12.12
C SER A 428 10.74 23.88 10.83
N GLU A 429 10.45 25.18 10.87
CA GLU A 429 10.86 26.11 9.82
C GLU A 429 12.40 26.13 9.71
N GLY A 430 12.89 26.18 8.47
CA GLY A 430 14.31 26.11 8.13
C GLY A 430 14.88 24.70 7.99
N GLU A 431 14.20 23.66 8.49
CA GLU A 431 14.64 22.27 8.31
C GLU A 431 14.49 21.82 6.86
N ILE A 432 15.32 20.85 6.48
CA ILE A 432 15.24 20.18 5.19
C ILE A 432 14.36 18.93 5.36
N ILE A 433 13.38 18.81 4.48
CA ILE A 433 12.53 17.63 4.39
C ILE A 433 12.71 16.95 3.05
N GLU A 434 12.65 15.63 3.08
CA GLU A 434 12.53 14.80 1.90
C GLU A 434 11.07 14.35 1.78
N ILE A 435 10.51 14.50 0.58
CA ILE A 435 9.20 14.00 0.20
C ILE A 435 9.40 13.06 -0.98
N VAL A 436 9.32 11.75 -0.77
CA VAL A 436 9.37 10.77 -1.86
C VAL A 436 7.95 10.43 -2.32
N ASN A 437 7.73 10.45 -3.63
CA ASN A 437 6.44 10.17 -4.26
C ASN A 437 5.32 11.11 -3.80
N GLY A 438 5.60 12.42 -3.73
CA GLY A 438 4.60 13.46 -3.49
C GLY A 438 3.77 13.73 -4.75
N PHE A 439 2.44 13.74 -4.61
CA PHE A 439 1.51 13.87 -5.73
C PHE A 439 1.09 15.33 -5.95
N ALA A 440 1.36 15.88 -7.13
CA ALA A 440 0.94 17.24 -7.47
C ALA A 440 -0.55 17.26 -7.86
N LYS A 441 -1.38 17.95 -7.08
CA LYS A 441 -2.82 18.10 -7.30
C LYS A 441 -3.18 19.56 -7.58
N ILE A 442 -4.08 19.80 -8.52
CA ILE A 442 -4.72 21.12 -8.63
C ILE A 442 -5.74 21.25 -7.48
N PRO A 443 -5.69 22.30 -6.65
CA PRO A 443 -6.69 22.53 -5.63
C PRO A 443 -8.09 22.56 -6.25
N ASP A 444 -9.06 21.96 -5.57
CA ASP A 444 -10.44 21.95 -6.06
C ASP A 444 -11.00 23.40 -6.15
N ASP A 445 -10.46 24.31 -5.33
CA ASP A 445 -10.78 25.73 -5.29
C ASP A 445 -9.70 26.60 -5.97
N ALA A 446 -9.23 26.20 -7.17
CA ALA A 446 -8.18 26.90 -7.93
C ALA A 446 -8.42 28.42 -8.17
N HIS A 447 -9.60 28.95 -7.82
CA HIS A 447 -9.95 30.36 -7.90
C HIS A 447 -9.56 31.21 -6.67
N THR A 448 -9.20 30.63 -5.52
CA THR A 448 -9.02 31.39 -4.26
C THR A 448 -7.59 31.49 -3.73
N MET A 449 -6.62 30.73 -4.26
CA MET A 449 -5.21 30.77 -3.81
C MET A 449 -4.34 31.63 -4.74
N ALA A 450 -4.71 32.91 -4.91
CA ALA A 450 -3.89 33.89 -5.64
C ALA A 450 -2.75 34.40 -4.72
N GLY A 451 -1.66 33.64 -4.61
CA GLY A 451 -0.51 34.06 -3.80
C GLY A 451 0.75 33.19 -3.89
N CYS A 452 0.62 31.89 -4.20
CA CYS A 452 1.76 31.01 -4.46
C CYS A 452 1.79 30.66 -5.96
N SER A 453 2.96 30.72 -6.59
CA SER A 453 3.13 30.80 -8.05
C SER A 453 2.90 29.49 -8.83
N GLY A 454 2.48 28.39 -8.19
CA GLY A 454 2.37 27.08 -8.84
C GLY A 454 0.97 26.71 -9.37
N GLY A 455 -0.13 27.20 -8.79
CA GLY A 455 -1.48 26.76 -9.16
C GLY A 455 -1.78 25.28 -8.85
N TYR A 456 -0.88 24.57 -8.17
CA TYR A 456 -1.03 23.21 -7.67
C TYR A 456 -0.47 23.11 -6.24
N GLU A 457 -0.76 22.00 -5.55
CA GLU A 457 -0.25 21.64 -4.23
C GLU A 457 0.41 20.25 -4.30
N ILE A 458 1.47 20.03 -3.53
CA ILE A 458 2.10 18.70 -3.41
C ILE A 458 1.44 17.98 -2.22
N HIS A 459 0.77 16.87 -2.48
CA HIS A 459 0.14 16.03 -1.47
C HIS A 459 1.09 14.89 -1.09
N ALA A 460 1.44 14.79 0.19
CA ALA A 460 2.18 13.66 0.73
C ALA A 460 1.25 12.81 1.60
N GLY A 461 0.80 11.69 1.02
CA GLY A 461 -0.20 10.81 1.61
C GLY A 461 0.34 9.43 1.94
N ILE A 462 -0.55 8.45 2.05
CA ILE A 462 -0.23 7.05 2.39
C ILE A 462 0.74 6.36 1.41
N SER A 463 0.84 6.89 0.19
CA SER A 463 1.73 6.41 -0.86
C SER A 463 3.05 7.17 -0.92
N SER A 464 3.27 8.13 -0.02
CA SER A 464 4.47 8.96 0.04
C SER A 464 5.33 8.52 1.22
N LEU A 465 6.62 8.89 1.16
CA LEU A 465 7.51 8.88 2.31
C LEU A 465 7.83 10.33 2.61
N VAL A 466 7.77 10.71 3.88
CA VAL A 466 8.15 12.05 4.33
C VAL A 466 9.05 11.90 5.53
N ARG A 467 10.19 12.58 5.53
CA ARG A 467 11.11 12.64 6.67
C ARG A 467 11.86 13.96 6.72
N VAL A 468 12.33 14.30 7.91
CA VAL A 468 13.30 15.38 8.12
C VAL A 468 14.68 14.79 7.87
N VAL A 469 15.51 15.52 7.11
CA VAL A 469 16.86 15.09 6.76
C VAL A 469 17.83 15.60 7.81
N THR A 470 18.47 14.70 8.55
CA THR A 470 19.28 15.05 9.73
C THR A 470 20.79 14.94 9.51
N SER A 471 21.28 13.88 8.86
CA SER A 471 22.70 13.50 8.99
C SER A 471 23.67 14.05 7.93
N ASP A 472 23.21 14.34 6.71
CA ASP A 472 24.17 14.48 5.58
C ASP A 472 24.33 15.92 5.05
N TYR A 473 23.41 16.83 5.44
CA TYR A 473 23.27 18.14 4.80
C TYR A 473 23.22 19.33 5.77
N CYS A 474 23.22 19.08 7.08
CA CYS A 474 22.95 20.09 8.11
C CYS A 474 24.19 20.67 8.81
N GLY A 475 25.39 20.45 8.26
CA GLY A 475 26.65 20.96 8.83
C GLY A 475 27.33 19.97 9.78
N SER A 476 28.39 20.43 10.44
CA SER A 476 29.22 19.58 11.31
C SER A 476 28.40 18.99 12.46
N GLU A 477 28.53 17.68 12.67
CA GLU A 477 28.00 16.98 13.86
C GLU A 477 28.53 17.63 15.15
N GLU A 478 27.76 18.53 15.74
CA GLU A 478 28.12 19.17 17.01
C GLU A 478 27.52 18.37 18.17
N LYS A 479 28.37 17.94 19.09
CA LYS A 479 27.90 17.33 20.34
C LYS A 479 27.40 18.41 21.27
N ILE A 480 26.14 18.30 21.70
CA ILE A 480 25.52 19.23 22.64
C ILE A 480 25.09 18.52 23.92
N SER A 481 25.12 19.26 25.04
CA SER A 481 24.38 18.96 26.26
C SER A 481 23.48 20.14 26.57
N PHE A 482 22.19 19.89 26.75
CA PHE A 482 21.18 20.91 26.93
C PHE A 482 20.26 20.56 28.10
N GLU A 483 20.16 21.47 29.06
CA GLU A 483 19.26 21.37 30.22
C GLU A 483 18.02 22.24 30.00
N GLY A 484 16.84 21.66 30.21
CA GLY A 484 15.58 22.36 30.03
C GLY A 484 14.36 21.54 30.47
N MET A 485 13.20 22.08 30.15
CA MET A 485 11.89 21.47 30.37
C MET A 485 11.50 20.67 29.14
N VAL A 486 11.22 19.37 29.31
CA VAL A 486 10.68 18.55 28.23
C VAL A 486 9.20 18.88 28.05
N ILE A 487 8.83 19.26 26.83
CA ILE A 487 7.46 19.58 26.43
C ILE A 487 7.08 18.61 25.32
N GLU A 488 5.94 17.94 25.46
CA GLU A 488 5.37 17.12 24.39
C GLU A 488 4.26 17.90 23.70
N ASP A 489 4.36 18.07 22.39
CA ASP A 489 3.32 18.66 21.56
C ASP A 489 3.03 17.78 20.33
N PHE A 490 2.23 18.29 19.38
CA PHE A 490 1.90 17.57 18.15
C PHE A 490 3.10 17.33 17.23
N SER A 491 4.21 18.03 17.47
CA SER A 491 5.48 17.93 16.77
C SER A 491 6.49 17.11 17.59
N GLY A 492 6.04 16.28 18.53
CA GLY A 492 6.89 15.38 19.31
C GLY A 492 7.43 16.01 20.60
N PHE A 493 8.58 15.50 21.04
CA PHE A 493 9.25 16.02 22.24
C PHE A 493 10.15 17.19 21.89
N ILE A 494 10.06 18.22 22.72
CA ILE A 494 10.85 19.44 22.64
C ILE A 494 11.52 19.65 24.01
N ILE A 495 12.72 20.23 24.03
CA ILE A 495 13.36 20.71 25.27
C ILE A 495 13.59 22.22 25.21
N GLU A 496 13.12 22.94 26.23
CA GLU A 496 13.19 24.40 26.31
C GLU A 496 13.75 24.87 27.65
N ASN A 497 14.67 25.85 27.64
CA ASN A 497 15.24 26.44 28.87
C ASN A 497 14.82 27.91 29.09
N GLY A 498 13.80 28.36 28.38
CA GLY A 498 13.28 29.73 28.37
C GLY A 498 14.05 30.69 27.45
N SER A 499 15.17 30.26 26.87
CA SER A 499 15.93 31.04 25.87
C SER A 499 16.04 30.32 24.53
N LEU A 500 16.26 29.01 24.57
CA LEU A 500 16.41 28.16 23.41
C LEU A 500 15.47 26.97 23.51
N CYS A 501 15.10 26.44 22.36
CA CYS A 501 14.15 25.36 22.18
C CYS A 501 14.68 24.42 21.10
N TYR A 502 14.71 23.12 21.39
CA TYR A 502 15.19 22.10 20.46
C TYR A 502 14.19 20.95 20.34
N ILE A 503 13.98 20.45 19.13
CA ILE A 503 13.24 19.21 18.89
C ILE A 503 14.13 18.03 19.27
N LEU A 504 13.56 17.05 19.97
CA LEU A 504 14.25 15.82 20.33
C LEU A 504 13.91 14.70 19.34
N SER A 505 14.93 14.00 18.83
CA SER A 505 14.79 12.79 18.02
C SER A 505 15.64 11.64 18.57
N GLY A 506 15.55 10.45 17.97
CA GLY A 506 16.37 9.31 18.36
C GLY A 506 15.84 8.63 19.64
N MET A 507 16.69 8.50 20.66
CA MET A 507 16.34 7.81 21.90
C MET A 507 15.46 8.69 22.81
N THR A 508 14.16 8.74 22.52
CA THR A 508 13.18 9.51 23.31
C THR A 508 12.41 8.66 24.34
N ASP A 509 12.63 7.35 24.38
CA ASP A 509 11.96 6.45 25.32
C ASP A 509 12.28 6.83 26.77
N GLY A 510 11.23 7.13 27.55
CA GLY A 510 11.34 7.53 28.95
C GLY A 510 11.42 9.04 29.19
N LEU A 511 11.44 9.86 28.13
CA LEU A 511 11.08 11.27 28.24
C LEU A 511 9.59 11.38 28.57
N CYS A 512 9.23 12.36 29.41
CA CYS A 512 7.83 12.66 29.68
C CYS A 512 7.62 14.17 29.65
N ASN A 513 6.45 14.57 29.19
CA ASN A 513 6.01 15.95 29.22
C ASN A 513 6.08 16.53 30.64
N GLY A 514 6.59 17.75 30.78
CA GLY A 514 6.67 18.47 32.05
C GLY A 514 7.77 17.96 33.00
N ILE A 515 8.77 17.21 32.52
CA ILE A 515 9.94 16.80 33.34
C ILE A 515 11.19 17.62 32.99
N PRO A 516 11.88 18.21 33.99
CA PRO A 516 13.16 18.86 33.75
C PRO A 516 14.21 17.79 33.46
N ALA A 517 14.90 17.94 32.35
CA ALA A 517 15.88 16.98 31.89
C ALA A 517 17.15 17.68 31.40
N GLU A 518 18.27 16.98 31.49
CA GLU A 518 19.44 17.27 30.67
C GLU A 518 19.52 16.21 29.58
N VAL A 519 19.56 16.68 28.34
CA VAL A 519 19.66 15.85 27.14
C VAL A 519 21.02 16.09 26.50
N SER A 520 21.68 15.01 26.08
CA SER A 520 22.93 15.08 25.34
C SER A 520 22.84 14.25 24.07
N GLY A 521 23.42 14.76 22.99
CA GLY A 521 23.22 14.20 21.66
C GLY A 521 24.02 14.90 20.59
N ILE A 522 23.64 14.66 19.35
CA ILE A 522 24.18 15.37 18.17
C ILE A 522 23.17 16.43 17.74
N LEU A 523 23.63 17.66 17.61
CA LEU A 523 22.82 18.79 17.16
C LEU A 523 22.82 18.87 15.63
N TYR A 524 21.62 18.89 15.06
CA TYR A 524 21.34 19.12 13.64
C TYR A 524 20.41 20.32 13.52
N GLY A 525 20.97 21.53 13.40
CA GLY A 525 20.18 22.76 13.38
C GLY A 525 19.41 22.98 14.69
N MET A 526 18.08 22.81 14.65
CA MET A 526 17.18 22.94 15.82
C MET A 526 16.78 21.59 16.43
N ARG A 527 17.47 20.51 16.06
CA ARG A 527 17.17 19.15 16.50
C ARG A 527 18.33 18.53 17.24
N ILE A 528 18.05 17.88 18.36
CA ILE A 528 19.01 17.06 19.09
C ILE A 528 18.64 15.59 18.87
N ASP A 529 19.52 14.85 18.19
CA ASP A 529 19.43 13.41 18.15
C ASP A 529 19.96 12.83 19.46
N VAL A 530 19.03 12.42 20.31
CA VAL A 530 19.28 12.10 21.72
C VAL A 530 20.06 10.80 21.81
N ILE A 531 21.26 10.90 22.40
CA ILE A 531 22.09 9.75 22.75
C ILE A 531 21.85 9.35 24.21
N ASN A 532 21.68 10.34 25.08
CA ASN A 532 21.47 10.11 26.50
C ASN A 532 20.66 11.26 27.11
N PHE A 533 19.79 10.95 28.07
CA PHE A 533 19.11 11.95 28.86
C PHE A 533 19.10 11.56 30.34
N ARG A 534 19.05 12.56 31.22
CA ARG A 534 18.84 12.36 32.65
C ARG A 534 17.75 13.28 33.15
N ASN A 535 16.84 12.72 33.95
CA ASN A 535 15.88 13.52 34.68
C ASN A 535 16.62 14.28 35.78
N ILE A 536 16.52 15.60 35.75
CA ILE A 536 17.05 16.44 36.81
C ILE A 536 16.01 16.36 37.91
N SER A 537 16.24 15.52 38.90
CA SER A 537 15.38 15.54 40.09
C SER A 537 15.41 16.98 40.62
N SER A 538 14.29 17.68 40.53
CA SER A 538 14.10 18.92 41.27
C SER A 538 14.44 18.56 42.71
N SER A 539 15.57 19.06 43.20
CA SER A 539 15.98 18.80 44.57
C SER A 539 14.75 19.08 45.44
N LYS A 540 14.45 18.15 46.36
CA LYS A 540 13.23 18.13 47.20
C LYS A 540 12.96 19.41 48.03
N ASN A 541 13.69 20.49 47.78
CA ASN A 541 13.61 21.76 48.49
C ASN A 541 12.78 22.85 47.80
N ASN A 542 12.33 22.70 46.54
CA ASN A 542 11.55 23.75 45.84
C ASN A 542 10.06 23.44 45.61
N ILE A 543 9.57 22.24 45.94
CA ILE A 543 8.13 21.90 45.77
C ILE A 543 7.23 22.70 46.75
N ASN A 544 7.79 23.27 47.82
CA ASN A 544 7.02 24.14 48.72
C ASN A 544 6.74 25.54 48.14
N CYS A 545 7.40 25.97 47.06
CA CYS A 545 7.21 27.33 46.54
C CYS A 545 6.01 27.42 45.56
N ASP A 546 5.75 26.38 44.78
CA ASP A 546 4.68 26.40 43.76
C ASP A 546 3.32 25.94 44.30
N ILE A 547 3.29 25.10 45.33
CA ILE A 547 2.03 24.75 46.03
C ILE A 547 1.50 25.97 46.79
N ASP A 548 2.37 26.79 47.40
CA ASP A 548 1.93 28.03 48.06
C ASP A 548 1.43 29.08 47.06
N PHE A 549 1.98 29.14 45.83
CA PHE A 549 1.47 30.02 44.78
C PHE A 549 0.07 29.58 44.30
N MET A 550 -0.13 28.29 44.00
CA MET A 550 -1.44 27.78 43.57
C MET A 550 -2.50 27.79 44.68
N LEU A 551 -2.12 27.56 45.94
CA LEU A 551 -3.06 27.66 47.07
C LEU A 551 -3.39 29.11 47.43
N SER A 552 -2.51 30.08 47.16
CA SER A 552 -2.80 31.50 47.39
C SER A 552 -3.82 32.10 46.43
N GLU A 553 -3.92 31.60 45.18
CA GLU A 553 -4.96 32.03 44.23
C GLU A 553 -6.33 31.40 44.53
N SER A 554 -6.36 30.19 45.08
CA SER A 554 -7.63 29.53 45.46
C SER A 554 -8.31 30.14 46.69
N ALA A 555 -7.59 30.91 47.52
CA ALA A 555 -8.14 31.54 48.72
C ALA A 555 -8.87 32.87 48.48
N ASN A 556 -8.91 33.37 47.24
CA ASN A 556 -9.54 34.65 46.88
C ASN A 556 -10.89 34.52 46.13
N ILE A 557 -11.41 33.30 45.95
CA ILE A 557 -12.65 33.07 45.19
C ILE A 557 -13.89 32.99 46.10
N ASP A 558 -13.74 32.92 47.42
CA ASP A 558 -14.88 32.84 48.36
C ASP A 558 -15.42 34.22 48.84
N ASN A 559 -15.06 35.33 48.19
CA ASN A 559 -15.56 36.68 48.53
C ASN A 559 -15.93 37.54 47.30
N LEU A 560 -16.65 36.98 46.33
CA LEU A 560 -17.38 37.74 45.31
C LEU A 560 -18.74 37.12 44.97
#